data_AF-A0A964Y6P1-F1
#
_entry.id   AF-A0A964Y6P1-F1
#
_cell.length_a   1.000
_cell.length_b   1.000
_cell.length_c   1.000
_cell.angle_alpha   90.00
_cell.angle_beta   90.00
_cell.angle_gamma   90.00
#
_symmetry.space_group_name_H-M   'P 1'
#
loop_
_entity.id
_entity.type
_entity.pdbx_description
1 polymer ?
#
loop_
_entity_poly.entity_id
_entity_poly.type
_entity_poly.pdbx_seq_one_letter_code
_entity_poly.pdbx_strand_id
1 'polypeptide(L)'
;MDICPICLEDMDMIHYNDERESTFSCFKMNCGHAYHTKCIITCLSVEGKKCPQCNDKKSPSQELSVEGLKKKYLGEIKRDKDIQFLMNELSLSDQEYSEARRQLKKDIQEFINKRKVELGMDVKRDYVLECLKRIRNDSKTIAKQKGPEYLAALDPSEGRYRRGWGGTPFERHFFGRTKAYHFCRLKNAYIHLRI
;
A
#
# COMPACT_ATOMS: atom_id res chain seq x y z
N MET A 1 -29.95 -11.65 35.24
CA MET A 1 -29.52 -10.69 34.21
C MET A 1 -28.52 -11.42 33.35
N ASP A 2 -28.69 -11.36 32.04
CA ASP A 2 -27.80 -12.01 31.07
C ASP A 2 -26.86 -10.99 30.43
N ILE A 3 -25.78 -11.47 29.84
CA ILE A 3 -24.74 -10.66 29.22
C ILE A 3 -24.90 -10.70 27.69
N CYS A 4 -24.84 -9.56 27.02
CA CYS A 4 -24.92 -9.52 25.57
C CYS A 4 -23.68 -10.18 24.95
N PRO A 5 -23.81 -11.20 24.09
CA PRO A 5 -22.66 -11.91 23.51
C PRO A 5 -21.87 -11.10 22.47
N ILE A 6 -22.35 -9.91 22.08
CA ILE A 6 -21.68 -9.04 21.10
C ILE A 6 -20.77 -8.02 21.79
N CYS A 7 -21.28 -7.30 22.80
CA CYS A 7 -20.53 -6.27 23.52
C CYS A 7 -20.04 -6.71 24.91
N LEU A 8 -20.50 -7.86 25.41
CA LEU A 8 -20.19 -8.42 26.73
C LEU A 8 -20.63 -7.55 27.92
N GLU A 9 -21.63 -6.68 27.71
CA GLU A 9 -22.25 -5.86 28.76
C GLU A 9 -23.58 -6.46 29.24
N ASP A 10 -24.00 -6.08 30.44
CA ASP A 10 -25.25 -6.55 31.04
C ASP A 10 -26.47 -6.12 30.22
N MET A 11 -27.42 -7.04 30.09
CA MET A 11 -28.72 -6.83 29.46
C MET A 11 -29.83 -6.78 30.49
N ASP A 12 -30.84 -5.94 30.21
CA ASP A 12 -32.08 -5.85 30.96
C ASP A 12 -33.12 -6.93 30.55
N MET A 13 -32.66 -7.95 29.81
CA MET A 13 -33.44 -9.06 29.27
C MET A 13 -32.68 -10.38 29.40
N ILE A 14 -33.40 -11.49 29.61
CA ILE A 14 -32.84 -12.84 29.74
C ILE A 14 -33.01 -13.62 28.42
N HIS A 15 -31.98 -14.35 28.00
CA HIS A 15 -32.05 -15.24 26.85
C HIS A 15 -33.13 -16.31 27.07
N TYR A 16 -33.94 -16.58 26.04
CA TYR A 16 -34.99 -17.61 25.99
C TYR A 16 -36.17 -17.45 26.96
N ASN A 17 -35.93 -17.18 28.25
CA ASN A 17 -36.92 -17.20 29.33
C ASN A 17 -37.55 -15.85 29.66
N ASP A 18 -37.21 -14.76 28.96
CA ASP A 18 -37.93 -13.49 29.12
C ASP A 18 -39.26 -13.53 28.34
N GLU A 19 -40.36 -13.21 29.01
CA GLU A 19 -41.70 -13.13 28.42
C GLU A 19 -41.84 -11.96 27.43
N ARG A 20 -40.96 -10.96 27.54
CA ARG A 20 -40.97 -9.76 26.69
C ARG A 20 -40.21 -10.03 25.39
N GLU A 21 -40.77 -9.60 24.25
CA GLU A 21 -40.11 -9.70 22.94
C GLU A 21 -39.01 -8.64 22.75
N SER A 22 -39.12 -7.50 23.43
CA SER A 22 -38.11 -6.44 23.43
C SER A 22 -38.22 -5.56 24.65
N THR A 23 -37.12 -4.93 25.03
CA THR A 23 -37.06 -3.84 26.01
C THR A 23 -36.61 -2.55 25.29
N PHE A 24 -36.48 -1.45 26.04
CA PHE A 24 -35.94 -0.21 25.48
C PHE A 24 -34.49 -0.38 24.96
N SER A 25 -33.70 -1.24 25.62
CA SER A 25 -32.26 -1.39 25.33
C SER A 25 -31.89 -2.70 24.61
N CYS A 26 -32.75 -3.71 24.66
CA CYS A 26 -32.49 -5.04 24.13
C CYS A 26 -33.63 -5.56 23.23
N PHE A 27 -33.29 -6.46 22.31
CA PHE A 27 -34.21 -7.08 21.36
C PHE A 27 -34.02 -8.61 21.34
N LYS A 28 -35.11 -9.37 21.40
CA LYS A 28 -35.11 -10.84 21.32
C LYS A 28 -35.39 -11.27 19.88
N MET A 29 -34.45 -12.01 19.30
CA MET A 29 -34.61 -12.61 17.98
C MET A 29 -35.62 -13.78 18.03
N ASN A 30 -36.24 -14.12 16.90
CA ASN A 30 -37.21 -15.22 16.80
C ASN A 30 -36.67 -16.59 17.24
N CYS A 31 -35.34 -16.79 17.20
CA CYS A 31 -34.68 -17.99 17.72
C CYS A 31 -34.54 -18.03 19.25
N GLY A 32 -35.01 -16.99 19.97
CA GLY A 32 -34.97 -16.89 21.43
C GLY A 32 -33.76 -16.16 22.01
N HIS A 33 -32.74 -15.85 21.20
CA HIS A 33 -31.55 -15.12 21.65
C HIS A 33 -31.80 -13.61 21.77
N ALA A 34 -31.44 -13.02 22.91
CA ALA A 34 -31.52 -11.60 23.18
C ALA A 34 -30.16 -10.89 22.98
N TYR A 35 -30.21 -9.62 22.58
CA TYR A 35 -29.03 -8.78 22.39
C TYR A 35 -29.38 -7.33 22.73
N HIS A 36 -28.41 -6.46 23.01
CA HIS A 36 -28.67 -5.02 22.90
C HIS A 36 -29.09 -4.69 21.48
N THR A 37 -30.13 -3.87 21.35
CA THR A 37 -30.74 -3.54 20.06
C THR A 37 -29.72 -2.95 19.08
N LYS A 38 -28.82 -2.10 19.59
CA LYS A 38 -27.72 -1.53 18.79
C LYS A 38 -26.74 -2.59 18.26
N CYS A 39 -26.40 -3.56 19.10
CA CYS A 39 -25.45 -4.62 18.77
C CYS A 39 -26.01 -5.54 17.68
N ILE A 40 -27.25 -6.00 17.83
CA ILE A 40 -27.85 -6.90 16.84
C ILE A 40 -28.16 -6.19 15.52
N ILE A 41 -28.58 -4.92 15.52
CA ILE A 41 -28.74 -4.14 14.29
C ILE A 41 -27.41 -4.05 13.54
N THR A 42 -26.31 -3.78 14.26
CA THR A 42 -24.97 -3.69 13.66
C THR A 42 -24.55 -5.03 13.07
N CYS A 43 -24.68 -6.13 13.81
CA CYS A 43 -24.37 -7.48 13.32
C CYS A 43 -25.21 -7.88 12.10
N LEU A 44 -26.53 -7.67 12.13
CA LEU A 44 -27.42 -8.07 11.03
C LEU A 44 -27.19 -7.24 9.75
N SER A 45 -26.75 -5.98 9.90
CA SER A 45 -26.41 -5.10 8.78
C SER A 45 -25.12 -5.50 8.08
N VAL A 46 -24.19 -6.15 8.79
CA VAL A 46 -22.87 -6.55 8.27
C VAL A 46 -22.83 -8.02 7.83
N GLU A 47 -23.40 -8.95 8.61
CA GLU A 47 -23.18 -10.40 8.45
C GLU A 47 -24.36 -11.18 7.85
N GLY A 48 -25.39 -10.50 7.33
CA GLY A 48 -26.41 -11.15 6.48
C GLY A 48 -27.60 -11.76 7.22
N LYS A 49 -28.34 -10.92 7.96
CA LYS A 49 -29.71 -11.17 8.46
C LYS A 49 -29.95 -12.43 9.33
N LYS A 50 -28.91 -13.11 9.82
CA LYS A 50 -29.04 -14.29 10.68
C LYS A 50 -28.51 -14.03 12.09
N CYS A 51 -29.09 -14.74 13.06
CA CYS A 51 -28.67 -14.68 14.46
C CYS A 51 -27.20 -15.11 14.61
N PRO A 52 -26.31 -14.28 15.20
CA PRO A 52 -24.90 -14.60 15.37
C PRO A 52 -24.64 -15.93 16.10
N GLN A 53 -25.50 -16.26 17.08
CA GLN A 53 -25.39 -17.51 17.85
C GLN A 53 -25.99 -18.73 17.16
N CYS A 54 -26.89 -18.55 16.19
CA CYS A 54 -27.47 -19.65 15.42
C CYS A 54 -26.77 -19.87 14.08
N ASN A 55 -25.67 -19.15 13.81
CA ASN A 55 -25.09 -19.03 12.48
C ASN A 55 -24.66 -20.43 11.97
N ASP A 56 -25.48 -21.04 11.10
CA ASP A 56 -25.27 -22.33 10.43
C ASP A 56 -24.09 -22.29 9.42
N LYS A 57 -22.99 -21.59 9.73
CA LYS A 57 -21.74 -21.77 8.99
C LYS A 57 -21.19 -23.13 9.42
N LYS A 58 -21.00 -24.03 8.45
CA LYS A 58 -20.55 -25.41 8.64
C LYS A 58 -19.39 -25.47 9.63
N SER A 59 -19.36 -26.49 10.48
CA SER A 59 -18.30 -26.64 11.48
C SER A 59 -16.93 -26.70 10.79
N PRO A 60 -15.87 -26.09 11.36
CA PRO A 60 -14.52 -26.08 10.76
C PRO A 60 -13.99 -27.48 10.35
N SER A 61 -14.44 -28.54 11.04
CA SER A 61 -14.16 -29.94 10.70
C SER A 61 -14.68 -30.38 9.33
N GLN A 62 -15.81 -29.82 8.87
CA GLN A 62 -16.41 -30.14 7.57
C GLN A 62 -15.73 -29.40 6.41
N GLU A 63 -15.13 -28.23 6.65
CA GLU A 63 -14.36 -27.51 5.62
C GLU A 63 -13.00 -28.18 5.39
N LEU A 64 -12.31 -28.56 6.47
CA LEU A 64 -11.04 -29.29 6.42
C LEU A 64 -11.16 -30.64 5.69
N SER A 65 -12.31 -31.33 5.82
CA SER A 65 -12.54 -32.61 5.12
C SER A 65 -12.72 -32.42 3.61
N VAL A 66 -13.39 -31.34 3.19
CA VAL A 66 -13.55 -30.99 1.76
C VAL A 66 -12.22 -30.58 1.14
N GLU A 67 -11.41 -29.78 1.83
CA GLU A 67 -10.07 -29.42 1.35
C GLU A 67 -9.13 -30.63 1.24
N GLY A 68 -9.19 -31.55 2.21
CA GLY A 68 -8.44 -32.81 2.16
C GLY A 68 -8.81 -33.64 0.93
N LEU A 69 -10.11 -33.74 0.63
CA LEU A 69 -10.61 -34.46 -0.53
C LEU A 69 -10.16 -33.81 -1.85
N LYS A 70 -10.23 -32.47 -1.95
CA LYS A 70 -9.73 -31.72 -3.10
C LYS A 70 -8.23 -31.96 -3.32
N LYS A 71 -7.42 -31.90 -2.26
CA LYS A 71 -5.97 -32.17 -2.34
C LYS A 71 -5.67 -33.58 -2.84
N LYS A 72 -6.43 -34.58 -2.38
CA LYS A 72 -6.29 -35.97 -2.85
C LYS A 72 -6.52 -36.08 -4.36
N TYR A 73 -7.65 -35.59 -4.87
CA TYR A 73 -7.97 -35.66 -6.30
C TYR A 73 -7.00 -34.84 -7.15
N LEU A 74 -6.59 -33.65 -6.71
CA LEU A 74 -5.55 -32.87 -7.40
C LEU A 74 -4.21 -33.62 -7.43
N GLY A 75 -3.87 -34.37 -6.38
CA GLY A 75 -2.67 -35.20 -6.34
C GLY A 75 -2.75 -36.40 -7.29
N GLU A 76 -3.93 -36.94 -7.57
CA GLU A 76 -4.13 -37.97 -8.60
C GLU A 76 -3.97 -37.38 -10.01
N ILE A 77 -4.59 -36.22 -10.28
CA ILE A 77 -4.45 -35.51 -11.56
C ILE A 77 -2.98 -35.15 -11.85
N LYS A 78 -2.25 -34.67 -10.84
CA LYS A 78 -0.80 -34.37 -10.97
C LYS A 78 0.08 -35.60 -11.20
N ARG A 79 -0.43 -36.80 -10.92
CA ARG A 79 0.27 -38.07 -11.18
C ARG A 79 -0.04 -38.65 -12.55
N ASP A 80 -1.01 -38.08 -13.26
CA ASP A 80 -1.28 -38.42 -14.65
C ASP A 80 -0.05 -38.10 -15.53
N LYS A 81 0.28 -39.01 -16.45
CA LYS A 81 1.52 -38.93 -17.25
C LYS A 81 1.52 -37.73 -18.19
N ASP A 82 0.36 -37.40 -18.77
CA ASP A 82 0.24 -36.29 -19.71
C ASP A 82 0.38 -34.95 -18.96
N ILE A 83 -0.24 -34.87 -17.77
CA ILE A 83 -0.10 -33.71 -16.89
C ILE A 83 1.35 -33.57 -16.38
N GLN A 84 2.01 -34.66 -16.00
CA GLN A 84 3.42 -34.61 -15.60
C GLN A 84 4.33 -34.12 -16.73
N PHE A 85 4.09 -34.59 -17.95
CA PHE A 85 4.81 -34.12 -19.14
C PHE A 85 4.64 -32.60 -19.32
N LEU A 86 3.40 -32.11 -19.32
CA LEU A 86 3.10 -30.68 -19.47
C LEU A 86 3.68 -29.84 -18.32
N MET A 87 3.66 -30.36 -17.08
CA MET A 87 4.28 -29.67 -15.94
C MET A 87 5.79 -29.54 -16.10
N ASN A 88 6.46 -30.57 -16.64
CA ASN A 88 7.89 -30.52 -16.92
C ASN A 88 8.21 -29.55 -18.07
N GLU A 89 7.42 -29.58 -19.15
CA GLU A 89 7.56 -28.64 -20.28
C GLU A 89 7.36 -27.18 -19.82
N LEU A 90 6.32 -26.93 -19.01
CA LEU A 90 6.09 -25.63 -18.39
C LEU A 90 7.27 -25.19 -17.52
N SER A 91 7.82 -26.10 -16.71
CA SER A 91 8.95 -25.77 -15.84
C SER A 91 10.21 -25.42 -16.65
N LEU A 92 10.48 -26.12 -17.75
CA LEU A 92 11.62 -25.81 -18.61
C LEU A 92 11.42 -24.48 -19.33
N SER A 93 10.22 -24.25 -19.89
CA SER A 93 9.90 -22.99 -20.56
C SER A 93 9.94 -21.79 -19.61
N ASP A 94 9.47 -21.93 -18.37
CA ASP A 94 9.56 -20.86 -17.35
C ASP A 94 11.01 -20.55 -16.96
N GLN A 95 11.88 -21.58 -16.90
CA GLN A 95 13.31 -21.40 -16.66
C GLN A 95 13.97 -20.64 -17.81
N GLU A 96 13.75 -21.06 -19.06
CA GLU A 96 14.29 -20.41 -20.25
C GLU A 96 13.84 -18.94 -20.34
N TYR A 97 12.54 -18.67 -20.12
CA TYR A 97 12.01 -17.31 -20.09
C TYR A 97 12.63 -16.47 -18.97
N SER A 98 12.75 -17.04 -17.77
CA SER A 98 13.35 -16.37 -16.63
C SER A 98 14.82 -16.03 -16.86
N GLU A 99 15.58 -16.91 -17.51
CA GLU A 99 16.97 -16.69 -17.90
C GLU A 99 17.08 -15.59 -18.97
N ALA A 100 16.28 -15.67 -20.03
CA ALA A 100 16.24 -14.65 -21.07
C ALA A 100 15.89 -13.26 -20.49
N ARG A 101 14.91 -13.20 -19.59
CA ARG A 101 14.53 -11.95 -18.89
C ARG A 101 15.67 -11.41 -18.03
N ARG A 102 16.42 -12.28 -17.34
CA ARG A 102 17.59 -11.86 -16.55
C ARG A 102 18.70 -11.33 -17.44
N GLN A 103 18.96 -11.98 -18.58
CA GLN A 103 19.96 -11.53 -19.54
C GLN A 103 19.58 -10.18 -20.13
N LEU A 104 18.34 -10.02 -20.61
CA LEU A 104 17.84 -8.75 -21.12
C LEU A 104 18.00 -7.61 -20.10
N LYS A 105 17.75 -7.86 -18.81
CA LYS A 105 17.95 -6.87 -17.75
C LYS A 105 19.42 -6.46 -17.64
N LYS A 106 20.36 -7.40 -17.73
CA LYS A 106 21.80 -7.11 -17.74
C LYS A 106 22.19 -6.29 -18.96
N ASP A 107 21.74 -6.70 -20.14
CA ASP A 107 22.05 -6.04 -21.42
C ASP A 107 21.55 -4.60 -21.43
N ILE A 108 20.32 -4.36 -20.95
CA ILE A 108 19.75 -3.01 -20.81
C ILE A 108 20.60 -2.17 -19.85
N GLN A 109 21.00 -2.73 -18.71
CA GLN A 109 21.80 -2.01 -17.72
C GLN A 109 23.19 -1.65 -18.26
N GLU A 110 23.84 -2.57 -18.95
CA GLU A 110 25.13 -2.35 -19.61
C GLU A 110 25.02 -1.30 -20.72
N PHE A 111 24.00 -1.40 -21.57
CA PHE A 111 23.71 -0.42 -22.61
C PHE A 111 23.50 0.99 -22.04
N ILE A 112 22.67 1.12 -21.00
CA ILE A 112 22.42 2.40 -20.33
C ILE A 112 23.71 2.97 -19.74
N ASN A 113 24.50 2.16 -19.04
CA ASN A 113 25.75 2.61 -18.43
C ASN A 113 26.75 3.06 -19.49
N LYS A 114 26.90 2.31 -20.59
CA LYS A 114 27.75 2.68 -21.72
C LYS A 114 27.29 4.00 -22.35
N ARG A 115 26.00 4.13 -22.67
CA ARG A 115 25.43 5.37 -23.24
C ARG A 115 25.53 6.55 -22.29
N LYS A 116 25.41 6.34 -20.98
CA LYS A 116 25.58 7.38 -19.95
C LYS A 116 26.98 7.98 -19.99
N VAL A 117 28.00 7.13 -20.13
CA VAL A 117 29.40 7.53 -20.27
C VAL A 117 29.64 8.24 -21.61
N GLU A 118 29.20 7.66 -22.73
CA GLU A 118 29.36 8.25 -24.07
C GLU A 118 28.71 9.64 -24.18
N LEU A 119 27.55 9.82 -23.57
CA LEU A 119 26.84 11.11 -23.55
C LEU A 119 27.38 12.09 -22.49
N GLY A 120 28.33 11.66 -21.66
CA GLY A 120 28.89 12.49 -20.58
C GLY A 120 27.82 12.97 -19.59
N MET A 121 26.83 12.12 -19.27
CA MET A 121 25.65 12.52 -18.50
C MET A 121 26.00 13.01 -17.08
N ASP A 122 27.00 12.40 -16.44
CA ASP A 122 27.43 12.80 -15.10
C ASP A 122 28.06 14.21 -15.11
N VAL A 123 28.94 14.48 -16.07
CA VAL A 123 29.57 15.82 -16.23
C VAL A 123 28.50 16.90 -16.46
N LYS A 124 27.52 16.62 -17.34
CA LYS A 124 26.41 17.56 -17.62
C LYS A 124 25.55 17.79 -16.39
N ARG A 125 25.23 16.73 -15.65
CA ARG A 125 24.47 16.80 -14.40
C ARG A 125 25.20 17.63 -13.35
N ASP A 126 26.48 17.35 -13.13
CA ASP A 126 27.31 18.05 -12.15
C ASP A 126 27.43 19.53 -12.49
N TYR A 127 27.59 19.86 -13.78
CA TYR A 127 27.60 21.24 -14.23
C TYR A 127 26.28 21.97 -13.91
N VAL A 128 25.13 21.35 -14.17
CA VAL A 128 23.82 21.94 -13.81
C VAL A 128 23.71 22.16 -12.29
N LEU A 129 24.15 21.19 -11.48
CA LEU A 129 24.12 21.30 -10.02
C LEU A 129 25.07 22.40 -9.51
N GLU A 130 26.23 22.57 -10.13
CA GLU A 130 27.18 23.64 -9.82
C GLU A 130 26.60 25.01 -10.19
N CYS A 131 25.95 25.16 -11.36
CA CYS A 131 25.22 26.38 -11.72
C CYS A 131 24.15 26.72 -10.68
N LEU A 132 23.37 25.74 -10.22
CA LEU A 132 22.35 25.98 -9.18
C LEU A 132 22.97 26.43 -7.86
N LYS A 133 24.10 25.83 -7.47
CA LYS A 133 24.84 26.21 -6.27
C LYS A 133 25.34 27.65 -6.37
N ARG A 134 25.91 28.04 -7.51
CA ARG A 134 26.37 29.42 -7.78
C ARG A 134 25.22 30.41 -7.71
N ILE A 135 24.12 30.15 -8.43
CA ILE A 135 22.93 31.02 -8.39
C ILE A 135 22.46 31.22 -6.96
N ARG A 136 22.40 30.16 -6.15
CA ARG A 136 21.97 30.26 -4.75
C ARG A 136 22.93 31.11 -3.92
N ASN A 137 24.24 30.92 -4.09
CA ASN A 137 25.26 31.65 -3.33
C ASN A 137 25.30 33.13 -3.73
N ASP A 138 25.31 33.41 -5.02
CA ASP A 138 25.37 34.78 -5.55
C ASP A 138 24.09 35.54 -5.21
N SER A 139 22.92 34.90 -5.31
CA SER A 139 21.65 35.49 -4.86
C SER A 139 21.70 35.87 -3.39
N LYS A 140 22.23 34.97 -2.53
CA LYS A 140 22.41 35.27 -1.10
C LYS A 140 23.36 36.45 -0.87
N THR A 141 24.48 36.50 -1.58
CA THR A 141 25.44 37.61 -1.48
C THR A 141 24.79 38.93 -1.88
N ILE A 142 24.08 38.96 -3.01
CA ILE A 142 23.35 40.15 -3.49
C ILE A 142 22.27 40.56 -2.48
N ALA A 143 21.50 39.62 -1.94
CA ALA A 143 20.48 39.93 -0.94
C ALA A 143 21.07 40.50 0.35
N LYS A 144 22.20 39.97 0.84
CA LYS A 144 22.92 40.54 2.00
C LYS A 144 23.32 41.99 1.75
N GLN A 145 23.76 42.32 0.54
CA GLN A 145 24.15 43.69 0.17
C GLN A 145 22.95 44.64 0.09
N LYS A 146 21.78 44.15 -0.32
CA LYS A 146 20.59 44.97 -0.51
C LYS A 146 19.77 45.20 0.77
N GLY A 147 19.83 44.29 1.72
CA GLY A 147 19.15 44.44 3.01
C GLY A 147 18.40 43.19 3.49
N PRO A 148 17.88 43.23 4.74
CA PRO A 148 17.22 42.09 5.38
C PRO A 148 15.94 41.63 4.68
N GLU A 149 15.21 42.53 4.01
CA GLU A 149 13.97 42.19 3.30
C GLU A 149 14.25 41.27 2.10
N TYR A 150 15.36 41.51 1.39
CA TYR A 150 15.80 40.68 0.27
C TYR A 150 16.26 39.29 0.74
N LEU A 151 16.87 39.20 1.92
CA LEU A 151 17.25 37.92 2.52
C LEU A 151 16.02 37.10 2.91
N ALA A 152 15.02 37.75 3.52
CA ALA A 152 13.75 37.10 3.86
C ALA A 152 13.01 36.59 2.61
N ALA A 153 13.08 37.34 1.50
CA ALA A 153 12.48 36.93 0.23
C ALA A 153 13.15 35.70 -0.41
N LEU A 154 14.44 35.45 -0.15
CA LEU A 154 15.19 34.31 -0.71
C LEU A 154 14.95 32.98 0.02
N ASP A 155 14.60 33.04 1.29
CA ASP A 155 14.26 31.85 2.09
C ASP A 155 12.92 32.10 2.79
N PRO A 156 11.83 32.13 2.02
CA PRO A 156 10.51 32.34 2.59
C PRO A 156 10.28 31.23 3.60
N SER A 157 9.91 31.63 4.82
CA SER A 157 9.59 30.74 5.92
C SER A 157 8.31 29.98 5.58
N GLU A 158 8.43 28.97 4.74
CA GLU A 158 7.33 28.11 4.34
C GLU A 158 7.07 27.13 5.48
N GLY A 159 6.13 27.53 6.35
CA GLY A 159 5.56 26.68 7.38
C GLY A 159 5.17 25.31 6.79
N ARG A 160 5.64 24.24 7.44
CA ARG A 160 5.17 22.86 7.26
C ARG A 160 5.16 22.29 5.84
N TYR A 161 5.95 22.81 4.89
CA TYR A 161 6.26 22.00 3.71
C TYR A 161 7.24 20.91 4.14
N ARG A 162 6.70 19.69 4.33
CA ARG A 162 7.50 18.48 4.55
C ARG A 162 8.67 18.51 3.57
N ARG A 163 9.89 18.26 4.06
CA ARG A 163 11.13 18.10 3.27
C ARG A 163 11.05 16.87 2.35
N GLY A 164 10.02 16.77 1.51
CA GLY A 164 9.69 15.62 0.69
C GLY A 164 9.46 16.04 -0.76
N TRP A 165 10.19 15.39 -1.66
CA TRP A 165 9.89 15.23 -3.10
C TRP A 165 9.41 16.47 -3.86
N GLY A 166 10.04 17.63 -3.64
CA GLY A 166 9.61 18.89 -4.27
C GLY A 166 10.66 19.96 -4.51
N GLY A 167 11.93 19.69 -4.22
CA GLY A 167 13.00 20.71 -4.21
C GLY A 167 13.03 21.53 -2.92
N THR A 168 14.05 22.38 -2.76
CA THR A 168 14.18 23.28 -1.60
C THR A 168 13.19 24.46 -1.68
N PRO A 169 12.85 25.12 -0.56
CA PRO A 169 12.00 26.32 -0.57
C PRO A 169 12.54 27.40 -1.52
N PHE A 170 13.86 27.65 -1.47
CA PHE A 170 14.56 28.50 -2.42
C PHE A 170 14.29 28.09 -3.87
N GLU A 171 14.51 26.82 -4.23
CA GLU A 171 14.31 26.37 -5.62
C GLU A 171 12.86 26.53 -6.08
N ARG A 172 11.90 26.26 -5.20
CA ARG A 172 10.47 26.36 -5.51
C ARG A 172 10.03 27.79 -5.75
N HIS A 173 10.51 28.74 -4.95
CA HIS A 173 10.15 30.14 -5.11
C HIS A 173 10.91 30.80 -6.25
N PHE A 174 12.21 30.49 -6.36
CA PHE A 174 13.08 31.14 -7.33
C PHE A 174 12.87 30.62 -8.76
N PHE A 175 12.61 29.32 -8.93
CA PHE A 175 12.46 28.70 -10.26
C PHE A 175 11.07 28.11 -10.54
N GLY A 176 10.17 28.13 -9.55
CA GLY A 176 8.85 27.48 -9.64
C GLY A 176 8.89 25.98 -9.34
N ARG A 177 7.71 25.40 -9.07
CA ARG A 177 7.54 24.01 -8.63
C ARG A 177 8.09 22.98 -9.64
N THR A 178 7.84 23.17 -10.93
CA THR A 178 8.22 22.21 -11.98
C THR A 178 9.75 22.09 -12.10
N LYS A 179 10.46 23.23 -12.14
CA LYS A 179 11.93 23.23 -12.18
C LYS A 179 12.53 22.74 -10.87
N ALA A 180 11.97 23.13 -9.73
CA ALA A 180 12.41 22.62 -8.42
C ALA A 180 12.30 21.09 -8.30
N TYR A 181 11.21 20.51 -8.82
CA TYR A 181 11.05 19.05 -8.90
C TYR A 181 12.10 18.41 -9.80
N HIS A 182 12.36 19.00 -10.98
CA HIS A 182 13.43 18.53 -11.87
C HIS A 182 14.81 18.55 -11.17
N PHE A 183 15.17 19.63 -10.47
CA PHE A 183 16.42 19.71 -9.71
C PHE A 183 16.48 18.69 -8.57
N CYS A 184 15.35 18.42 -7.90
CA CYS A 184 15.26 17.38 -6.88
C CYS A 184 15.60 15.99 -7.45
N ARG A 185 15.09 15.67 -8.65
CA ARG A 185 15.42 14.40 -9.31
C ARG A 185 16.87 14.36 -9.81
N LEU A 186 17.41 15.49 -10.30
CA LEU A 186 18.84 15.57 -10.64
C LEU A 186 19.73 15.32 -9.41
N LYS A 187 19.41 15.85 -8.24
CA LYS A 187 20.19 15.57 -7.01
C LYS A 187 20.12 14.10 -6.59
N ASN A 188 19.04 13.41 -6.95
CA ASN A 188 18.73 12.04 -6.54
C ASN A 188 18.63 11.12 -7.77
N ALA A 189 19.78 10.77 -8.35
CA ALA A 189 19.88 10.04 -9.62
C ALA A 189 19.14 8.68 -9.64
N TYR A 190 18.93 8.04 -8.47
CA TYR A 190 18.15 6.81 -8.35
C TYR A 190 16.68 6.96 -8.81
N ILE A 191 16.14 8.18 -8.88
CA ILE A 191 14.76 8.47 -9.34
C ILE A 191 14.66 8.52 -10.88
N HIS A 192 15.78 8.68 -11.60
CA HIS A 192 15.79 8.74 -13.06
C HIS A 192 16.11 7.39 -13.71
N LEU A 193 16.74 6.47 -12.97
CA LEU A 193 17.31 5.24 -13.52
C LEU A 193 16.54 3.96 -13.09
N ARG A 194 15.40 4.09 -12.42
CA ARG A 194 14.48 2.95 -12.27
C ARG A 194 13.78 2.73 -13.60
N ILE A 195 14.35 1.85 -14.42
CA ILE A 195 13.66 1.13 -15.50
C ILE A 195 13.23 -0.22 -14.94
#